data_AF-A0ABD2GEH4-F1
#
_entry.id   AF-A0ABD2GEH4-F1
#
_cell.length_a   1.000
_cell.length_b   1.000
_cell.length_c   1.000
_cell.angle_alpha   90.00
_cell.angle_beta   90.00
_cell.angle_gamma   90.00
#
_symmetry.space_group_name_H-M   'P 1'
#
loop_
_entity.id
_entity.type
_entity.pdbx_description
1 polymer ?
#
loop_
_entity_poly.entity_id
_entity_poly.type
_entity_poly.pdbx_seq_one_letter_code
_entity_poly.pdbx_strand_id
1 'polypeptide(L)'
;MAAPMALRRELFSIGRVLSRVSHLGPRALGACSPHIKCYKIRSLLPLAPSTSFHTATVLPSTPSPITVTEEPDALFQRVSVLVKGHDRAVLDSYEIFATMAANELGITQNKVYEPPKDMERLTLLKSIHIFKDHRVQYEMRTHYRCIELSYITGCTAQVYLEYIQRNLPEGVAMEVTKTAMEKVPDHIKEPMWEEQPVDDKPSQ
;
A
#
# COMPACT_ATOMS: atom_id res chain seq x y z
N MET A 1 12.80 -36.27 44.26
CA MET A 1 11.45 -36.87 44.37
C MET A 1 10.58 -36.25 43.31
N ALA A 2 10.31 -37.00 42.24
CA ALA A 2 9.47 -36.59 41.12
C ALA A 2 8.01 -36.99 41.40
N ALA A 3 7.07 -36.09 41.11
CA ALA A 3 5.63 -36.36 41.14
C ALA A 3 5.04 -36.16 39.73
N PRO A 4 4.20 -37.07 39.22
CA PRO A 4 3.78 -37.07 37.82
C PRO A 4 2.44 -36.35 37.55
N MET A 5 2.36 -35.93 36.28
CA MET A 5 1.22 -35.59 35.41
C MET A 5 -0.21 -35.96 35.87
N ALA A 6 -1.13 -35.00 35.76
CA ALA A 6 -2.55 -35.26 35.54
C ALA A 6 -3.12 -34.28 34.50
N LEU A 7 -3.39 -34.80 33.29
CA LEU A 7 -4.02 -34.11 32.17
C LEU A 7 -5.54 -34.30 32.31
N ARG A 8 -6.28 -33.23 32.65
CA ARG A 8 -7.74 -33.28 32.76
C ARG A 8 -8.36 -32.52 31.58
N ARG A 9 -8.88 -33.29 30.61
CA ARG A 9 -9.79 -32.82 29.56
C ARG A 9 -11.17 -32.63 30.18
N GLU A 10 -11.76 -31.45 30.03
CA GLU A 10 -13.19 -31.21 30.25
C GLU A 10 -13.76 -30.65 28.95
N LEU A 11 -14.74 -31.37 28.40
CA LEU A 11 -15.60 -30.98 27.29
C LEU A 11 -16.98 -30.65 27.85
N PHE A 12 -17.77 -29.90 27.05
CA PHE A 12 -19.18 -29.51 27.24
C PHE A 12 -19.39 -28.25 28.12
N SER A 13 -20.27 -27.30 27.81
CA SER A 13 -21.55 -27.38 27.09
C SER A 13 -21.94 -26.02 26.47
N ILE A 14 -22.75 -26.07 25.41
CA ILE A 14 -23.39 -24.93 24.74
C ILE A 14 -24.62 -24.52 25.54
N GLY A 15 -24.65 -23.28 26.05
CA GLY A 15 -25.82 -22.69 26.70
C GLY A 15 -26.40 -21.54 25.87
N ARG A 16 -27.56 -21.76 25.23
CA ARG A 16 -28.40 -20.71 24.65
C ARG A 16 -29.15 -20.01 25.77
N VAL A 17 -29.14 -18.67 25.81
CA VAL A 17 -30.02 -17.88 26.66
C VAL A 17 -30.92 -17.02 25.78
N LEU A 18 -32.19 -17.40 25.72
CA LEU A 18 -33.31 -16.55 25.34
C LEU A 18 -33.83 -15.89 26.61
N SER A 19 -33.92 -14.56 26.64
CA SER A 19 -34.70 -13.84 27.64
C SER A 19 -35.50 -12.72 27.00
N ARG A 20 -36.79 -12.79 27.32
CA ARG A 20 -37.97 -12.03 26.89
C ARG A 20 -38.31 -11.00 27.98
N VAL A 21 -39.19 -10.04 27.65
CA VAL A 21 -39.98 -9.15 28.54
C VAL A 21 -39.19 -7.86 28.92
N SER A 22 -39.69 -6.62 28.90
CA SER A 22 -41.05 -6.06 29.01
C SER A 22 -41.14 -4.63 28.42
N HIS A 23 -42.38 -4.31 28.08
CA HIS A 23 -43.03 -3.02 27.77
C HIS A 23 -43.12 -2.10 29.00
N LEU A 24 -42.87 -0.79 28.85
CA LEU A 24 -43.45 0.31 29.65
C LEU A 24 -43.11 1.71 29.08
N GLY A 25 -44.14 2.37 28.54
CA GLY A 25 -44.51 3.80 28.68
C GLY A 25 -43.52 4.97 28.45
N PRO A 26 -43.90 6.01 27.67
CA PRO A 26 -43.12 7.24 27.50
C PRO A 26 -43.52 8.32 28.52
N ARG A 27 -42.55 9.09 29.05
CA ARG A 27 -42.83 10.35 29.75
C ARG A 27 -41.72 11.40 29.56
N ALA A 28 -42.21 12.55 29.10
CA ALA A 28 -41.81 13.93 29.38
C ALA A 28 -40.47 14.48 28.83
N LEU A 29 -40.64 15.51 27.99
CA LEU A 29 -39.66 16.52 27.60
C LEU A 29 -39.20 17.32 28.83
N GLY A 30 -37.89 17.39 29.04
CA GLY A 30 -37.23 18.30 29.98
C GLY A 30 -36.12 19.06 29.27
N ALA A 31 -36.29 20.37 29.13
CA ALA A 31 -35.34 21.28 28.49
C ALA A 31 -34.04 21.40 29.31
N CYS A 32 -32.92 21.27 28.63
CA CYS A 32 -31.58 21.48 29.17
C CYS A 32 -31.21 22.97 29.12
N SER A 33 -30.64 23.50 30.19
CA SER A 33 -29.91 24.78 30.19
C SER A 33 -28.54 24.57 30.81
N PRO A 34 -27.44 24.77 30.06
CA PRO A 34 -26.12 24.97 30.66
C PRO A 34 -25.74 26.45 30.61
N HIS A 35 -25.54 27.02 31.80
CA HIS A 35 -25.00 28.35 31.99
C HIS A 35 -23.47 28.32 31.81
N ILE A 36 -22.99 28.51 30.58
CA ILE A 36 -21.55 28.71 30.30
C ILE A 36 -21.23 30.20 30.39
N LYS A 37 -20.44 30.59 31.41
CA LYS A 37 -19.86 31.94 31.52
C LYS A 37 -18.72 32.06 30.50
N CYS A 38 -18.93 32.84 29.46
CA CYS A 38 -17.90 33.25 28.51
C CYS A 38 -17.37 34.64 28.89
N TYR A 39 -16.08 34.73 29.18
CA TYR A 39 -15.39 35.99 29.47
C TYR A 39 -15.11 36.73 28.15
N LYS A 40 -15.73 37.90 27.98
CA LYS A 40 -15.47 38.78 26.83
C LYS A 40 -14.15 39.50 27.03
N ILE A 41 -13.17 39.22 26.18
CA ILE A 41 -12.07 40.16 25.91
C ILE A 41 -12.43 40.89 24.61
N ARG A 42 -12.55 42.21 24.73
CA ARG A 42 -12.91 43.15 23.67
C ARG A 42 -11.63 43.67 23.03
N SER A 43 -11.37 43.33 21.78
CA SER A 43 -10.40 44.04 20.94
C SER A 43 -11.09 44.47 19.65
N LEU A 44 -11.08 45.78 19.40
CA LEU A 44 -11.57 46.44 18.19
C LEU A 44 -10.41 46.58 17.20
N LEU A 45 -10.60 46.22 15.93
CA LEU A 45 -9.93 46.80 14.74
C LEU A 45 -10.62 46.31 13.43
N PRO A 46 -10.55 47.07 12.32
CA PRO A 46 -11.56 47.07 11.25
C PRO A 46 -11.22 46.26 9.98
N LEU A 47 -12.29 45.84 9.30
CA LEU A 47 -12.56 45.67 7.84
C LEU A 47 -11.41 45.30 6.87
N ALA A 48 -11.52 44.10 6.26
CA ALA A 48 -11.51 43.88 4.79
C ALA A 48 -11.76 42.39 4.45
N PRO A 49 -12.60 42.05 3.46
CA PRO A 49 -12.64 40.72 2.87
C PRO A 49 -11.65 40.66 1.71
N SER A 50 -10.53 39.97 1.91
CA SER A 50 -9.61 39.63 0.84
C SER A 50 -9.20 38.18 1.00
N THR A 51 -9.60 37.30 0.09
CA THR A 51 -8.75 36.84 -1.03
C THR A 51 -9.31 35.56 -1.64
N SER A 52 -9.52 35.64 -2.95
CA SER A 52 -9.36 34.61 -3.97
C SER A 52 -9.99 33.24 -3.73
N PHE A 53 -11.16 33.03 -4.33
CA PHE A 53 -11.44 31.74 -4.96
C PHE A 53 -10.35 31.52 -6.02
N HIS A 54 -9.53 30.50 -5.84
CA HIS A 54 -8.67 30.02 -6.92
C HIS A 54 -9.60 29.35 -7.94
N THR A 55 -9.96 30.10 -8.97
CA THR A 55 -10.39 29.50 -10.23
C THR A 55 -9.19 28.73 -10.75
N ALA A 56 -9.15 27.42 -10.49
CA ALA A 56 -8.18 26.54 -11.11
C ALA A 56 -8.41 26.63 -12.62
N THR A 57 -7.50 27.29 -13.32
CA THR A 57 -7.37 27.18 -14.76
C THR A 57 -7.13 25.71 -15.06
N VAL A 58 -8.18 25.02 -15.53
CA VAL A 58 -8.02 23.73 -16.19
C VAL A 58 -7.25 24.02 -17.47
N LEU A 59 -5.93 23.87 -17.41
CA LEU A 59 -5.12 23.78 -18.62
C LEU A 59 -5.69 22.60 -19.43
N PRO A 60 -6.08 22.79 -20.69
CA PRO A 60 -6.39 21.66 -21.54
C PRO A 60 -5.11 20.84 -21.64
N SER A 61 -5.12 19.64 -21.05
CA SER A 61 -4.04 18.67 -21.24
C SER A 61 -3.99 18.38 -22.74
N THR A 62 -3.07 19.02 -23.44
CA THR A 62 -2.74 18.66 -24.81
C THR A 62 -2.36 17.18 -24.77
N PRO A 63 -3.03 16.30 -25.53
CA PRO A 63 -2.57 14.92 -25.63
C PRO A 63 -1.15 15.00 -26.20
N SER A 64 -0.15 14.62 -25.39
CA SER A 64 1.21 14.49 -25.89
C SER A 64 1.17 13.52 -27.07
N PRO A 65 1.64 13.91 -28.26
CA PRO A 65 1.66 13.00 -29.38
C PRO A 65 2.52 11.79 -29.00
N ILE A 66 1.93 10.60 -29.06
CA ILE A 66 2.66 9.34 -28.85
C ILE A 66 3.59 9.19 -30.06
N THR A 67 4.84 9.62 -29.91
CA THR A 67 5.86 9.44 -30.95
C THR A 67 6.44 8.05 -30.82
N VAL A 68 6.17 7.19 -31.80
CA VAL A 68 6.81 5.88 -31.89
C VAL A 68 8.30 6.11 -32.13
N THR A 69 9.13 5.56 -31.25
CA THR A 69 10.60 5.65 -31.33
C THR A 69 11.14 4.39 -31.99
N GLU A 70 12.21 4.52 -32.78
CA GLU A 70 12.85 3.40 -33.50
C GLU A 70 13.67 2.47 -32.58
N GLU A 71 13.90 2.87 -31.32
CA GLU A 71 14.60 2.05 -30.33
C GLU A 71 13.71 0.90 -29.84
N PRO A 72 14.26 -0.32 -29.67
CA PRO A 72 13.48 -1.45 -29.19
C PRO A 72 13.04 -1.22 -27.74
N ASP A 73 11.78 -1.54 -27.43
CA ASP A 73 11.23 -1.40 -26.08
C ASP A 73 11.90 -2.38 -25.10
N ALA A 74 12.00 -1.97 -23.84
CA ALA A 74 12.46 -2.83 -22.77
C ALA A 74 11.44 -3.95 -22.53
N LEU A 75 11.91 -5.16 -22.29
CA LEU A 75 11.06 -6.29 -21.95
C LEU A 75 11.26 -6.65 -20.48
N PHE A 76 10.16 -6.90 -19.77
CA PHE A 76 10.19 -7.37 -18.39
C PHE A 76 9.62 -8.77 -18.31
N GLN A 77 10.40 -9.68 -17.73
CA GLN A 77 9.94 -11.03 -17.43
C GLN A 77 8.85 -11.00 -16.36
N ARG A 78 9.10 -10.21 -15.32
CA ARG A 78 8.20 -10.06 -14.19
C ARG A 78 8.27 -8.65 -13.62
N VAL A 79 7.10 -8.11 -13.30
CA VAL A 79 6.97 -6.88 -12.50
C VAL A 79 6.16 -7.23 -11.25
N SER A 80 6.81 -7.13 -10.09
CA SER A 80 6.18 -7.40 -8.80
C SER A 80 5.84 -6.08 -8.12
N VAL A 81 4.55 -5.86 -7.86
CA VAL A 81 4.04 -4.69 -7.15
C VAL A 81 3.68 -5.12 -5.73
N LEU A 82 4.49 -4.69 -4.77
CA LEU A 82 4.27 -4.93 -3.35
C LEU A 82 3.69 -3.68 -2.71
N VAL A 83 2.46 -3.81 -2.22
CA VAL A 83 1.73 -2.74 -1.55
C VAL A 83 1.76 -3.00 -0.04
N LYS A 84 2.14 -1.98 0.73
CA LYS A 84 2.30 -2.01 2.18
C LYS A 84 1.34 -1.02 2.83
N GLY A 85 0.60 -1.42 3.85
CA GLY A 85 -0.34 -0.53 4.53
C GLY A 85 -0.74 -1.01 5.91
N HIS A 86 -1.31 -0.12 6.71
CA HIS A 86 -1.77 -0.46 8.06
C HIS A 86 -3.22 -0.99 8.09
N ASP A 87 -4.08 -0.49 7.19
CA ASP A 87 -5.46 -0.95 7.08
C ASP A 87 -5.58 -2.06 6.03
N ARG A 88 -6.05 -3.22 6.46
CA ARG A 88 -6.29 -4.37 5.59
C ARG A 88 -7.42 -4.12 4.59
N ALA A 89 -8.49 -3.45 5.00
CA ALA A 89 -9.66 -3.25 4.13
C ALA A 89 -9.30 -2.38 2.91
N VAL A 90 -8.46 -1.36 3.12
CA VAL A 90 -7.93 -0.51 2.05
C VAL A 90 -7.08 -1.35 1.09
N LEU A 91 -6.17 -2.19 1.61
CA LEU A 91 -5.34 -3.05 0.77
C LEU A 91 -6.16 -4.07 -0.04
N ASP A 92 -7.18 -4.68 0.57
CA ASP A 92 -8.09 -5.61 -0.12
C ASP A 92 -8.85 -4.90 -1.26
N SER A 93 -9.32 -3.67 -1.03
CA SER A 93 -9.97 -2.87 -2.07
C SER A 93 -9.01 -2.48 -3.21
N TYR A 94 -7.76 -2.17 -2.87
CA TYR A 94 -6.75 -1.77 -3.84
C TYR A 94 -6.24 -2.94 -4.67
N GLU A 95 -6.15 -4.14 -4.07
CA GLU A 95 -5.88 -5.38 -4.80
C GLU A 95 -6.92 -5.62 -5.90
N ILE A 96 -8.21 -5.48 -5.57
CA ILE A 96 -9.31 -5.62 -6.53
C ILE A 96 -9.19 -4.57 -7.65
N PHE A 97 -8.89 -3.32 -7.30
CA PHE A 97 -8.70 -2.24 -8.26
C PHE A 97 -7.53 -2.52 -9.22
N ALA A 98 -6.36 -2.88 -8.70
CA ALA A 98 -5.16 -3.09 -9.50
C ALA A 98 -5.24 -4.34 -10.39
N THR A 99 -5.87 -5.41 -9.91
CA THR A 99 -6.13 -6.63 -10.70
C THR A 99 -7.16 -6.39 -11.79
N MET A 100 -8.24 -5.66 -11.50
CA MET A 100 -9.22 -5.24 -12.49
C MET A 100 -8.57 -4.40 -13.61
N ALA A 101 -7.78 -3.39 -13.25
CA ALA A 101 -7.07 -2.57 -14.24
C ALA A 101 -6.12 -3.39 -15.12
N ALA A 102 -5.42 -4.38 -14.54
CA ALA A 102 -4.55 -5.27 -15.31
C ALA A 102 -5.34 -6.17 -16.28
N ASN A 103 -6.51 -6.68 -15.86
CA ASN A 103 -7.39 -7.48 -16.70
C ASN A 103 -7.93 -6.67 -17.89
N GLU A 104 -8.36 -5.42 -17.67
CA GLU A 104 -8.88 -4.55 -18.73
C GLU A 104 -7.80 -4.18 -19.76
N LEU A 105 -6.55 -4.04 -19.32
CA LEU A 105 -5.40 -3.82 -20.21
C LEU A 105 -4.89 -5.11 -20.87
N GLY A 106 -5.44 -6.27 -20.53
CA GLY A 106 -5.00 -7.57 -21.05
C GLY A 106 -3.63 -8.03 -20.54
N ILE A 107 -3.17 -7.51 -19.39
CA ILE A 107 -1.89 -7.89 -18.80
C ILE A 107 -2.04 -9.20 -18.03
N THR A 108 -1.18 -10.18 -18.34
CA THR A 108 -1.19 -11.48 -17.66
C THR A 108 -0.67 -11.35 -16.22
N GLN A 109 -1.50 -11.73 -15.24
CA GLN A 109 -1.13 -11.81 -13.83
C GLN A 109 -0.70 -13.24 -13.49
N ASN A 110 0.46 -13.39 -12.86
CA ASN A 110 0.99 -14.68 -12.45
C ASN A 110 0.41 -15.10 -11.09
N LYS A 111 0.59 -14.24 -10.07
CA LYS A 111 0.11 -14.48 -8.71
C LYS A 111 -0.32 -13.20 -8.03
N VAL A 112 -1.40 -13.29 -7.28
CA VAL A 112 -1.84 -12.27 -6.33
C VAL A 112 -1.91 -12.94 -4.97
N TYR A 113 -1.19 -12.43 -3.98
CA TYR A 113 -1.13 -13.06 -2.66
C TYR A 113 -0.84 -12.05 -1.55
N GLU A 114 -1.14 -12.45 -0.32
CA GLU A 114 -0.84 -11.72 0.92
C GLU A 114 0.43 -12.31 1.56
N PRO A 115 1.58 -11.60 1.52
CA PRO A 115 2.74 -11.96 2.34
C PRO A 115 2.41 -11.90 3.84
N PRO A 116 3.16 -12.62 4.70
CA PRO A 116 3.00 -12.55 6.14
C PRO A 116 3.10 -11.10 6.65
N LYS A 117 2.12 -10.67 7.43
CA LYS A 117 2.11 -9.35 8.07
C LYS A 117 3.27 -9.20 9.06
N ASP A 118 3.71 -7.96 9.23
CA ASP A 118 4.69 -7.59 10.25
C ASP A 118 3.99 -6.91 11.44
N MET A 119 4.46 -7.20 12.65
CA MET A 119 3.89 -6.72 13.91
C MET A 119 5.00 -6.25 14.84
N GLU A 120 5.36 -4.98 14.73
CA GLU A 120 6.39 -4.36 15.56
C GLU A 120 5.78 -3.91 16.89
N ARG A 121 6.39 -4.31 18.02
CA ARG A 121 5.92 -3.95 19.37
C ARG A 121 6.99 -3.17 20.11
N LEU A 122 6.63 -1.98 20.59
CA LEU A 122 7.50 -1.07 21.32
C LEU A 122 6.90 -0.79 22.70
N THR A 123 7.73 -0.69 23.73
CA THR A 123 7.24 -0.45 25.11
C THR A 123 7.93 0.77 25.70
N LEU A 124 7.13 1.76 26.10
CA LEU A 124 7.60 3.01 26.69
C LEU A 124 7.17 3.11 28.15
N LEU A 125 7.89 3.92 28.93
CA LEU A 125 7.45 4.26 30.28
C LEU A 125 6.19 5.12 30.19
N LYS A 126 5.20 4.82 31.03
CA LYS A 126 3.97 5.63 31.12
C LYS A 126 4.22 6.95 31.85
N SER A 127 5.13 6.93 32.83
CA SER A 127 5.48 8.09 33.64
C SER A 127 6.68 8.85 33.05
N ILE A 128 6.76 10.15 33.37
CA ILE A 128 7.91 10.99 33.01
C ILE A 128 9.13 10.63 33.87
N HIS A 129 8.94 10.30 35.15
CA HIS A 129 10.01 9.99 36.10
C HIS A 129 9.58 8.88 37.08
N ILE A 130 10.57 8.22 37.71
CA ILE A 130 10.52 7.16 38.75
C ILE A 130 9.82 5.83 38.44
N PHE A 131 8.68 5.81 37.75
CA PHE A 131 7.86 4.57 37.67
C PHE A 131 8.24 3.67 36.49
N LYS A 132 9.14 2.69 36.74
CA LYS A 132 9.64 1.73 35.74
C LYS A 132 8.64 0.62 35.39
N ASP A 133 7.88 0.15 36.37
CA ASP A 133 6.98 -1.01 36.21
C ASP A 133 5.70 -0.67 35.45
N HIS A 134 5.32 0.62 35.46
CA HIS A 134 4.17 1.12 34.72
C HIS A 134 4.57 1.50 33.29
N ARG A 135 4.32 0.59 32.33
CA ARG A 135 4.69 0.75 30.92
C ARG A 135 3.47 0.73 29.99
N VAL A 136 3.59 1.40 28.85
CA VAL A 136 2.62 1.36 27.76
C VAL A 136 3.23 0.57 26.60
N GLN A 137 2.50 -0.40 26.08
CA GLN A 137 2.88 -1.16 24.90
C GLN A 137 2.18 -0.55 23.68
N TYR A 138 2.97 -0.23 22.67
CA TYR A 138 2.52 0.21 21.36
C TYR A 138 2.78 -0.89 20.34
N GLU A 139 1.94 -0.95 19.31
CA GLU A 139 2.05 -1.92 18.22
C GLU A 139 1.86 -1.21 16.89
N MET A 140 2.73 -1.50 15.92
CA MET A 140 2.57 -1.13 14.52
C MET A 140 2.34 -2.39 13.70
N ARG A 141 1.22 -2.44 12.98
CA ARG A 141 0.83 -3.59 12.15
C ARG A 141 0.97 -3.22 10.69
N THR A 142 1.76 -3.95 9.94
CA THR A 142 1.94 -3.71 8.50
C THR A 142 1.47 -4.93 7.72
N HIS A 143 0.45 -4.72 6.91
CA HIS A 143 -0.10 -5.71 6.00
C HIS A 143 0.47 -5.51 4.60
N TYR A 144 0.51 -6.60 3.84
CA TYR A 144 1.14 -6.64 2.52
C TYR A 144 0.20 -7.26 1.48
N ARG A 145 0.24 -6.74 0.26
CA ARG A 145 -0.37 -7.35 -0.93
C ARG A 145 0.66 -7.37 -2.04
N CYS A 146 0.88 -8.51 -2.66
CA CYS A 146 1.80 -8.67 -3.78
C CYS A 146 1.02 -9.05 -5.03
N ILE A 147 1.19 -8.26 -6.09
CA ILE A 147 0.63 -8.51 -7.41
C ILE A 147 1.83 -8.75 -8.35
N GLU A 148 1.95 -9.96 -8.87
CA GLU A 148 2.97 -10.34 -9.83
C GLU A 148 2.41 -10.33 -11.24
N LEU A 149 2.94 -9.46 -12.10
CA LEU A 149 2.65 -9.40 -13.53
C LEU A 149 3.74 -10.13 -14.32
N SER A 150 3.35 -10.88 -15.34
CA SER A 150 4.25 -11.60 -16.23
C SER A 150 4.21 -11.04 -17.65
N TYR A 151 5.34 -11.16 -18.37
CA TYR A 151 5.44 -10.88 -19.81
C TYR A 151 4.92 -9.49 -20.21
N ILE A 152 5.55 -8.43 -19.69
CA ILE A 152 5.12 -7.05 -19.93
C ILE A 152 6.21 -6.25 -20.65
N THR A 153 5.82 -5.32 -21.50
CA THR A 153 6.74 -4.40 -22.18
C THR A 153 6.99 -3.13 -21.36
N GLY A 154 8.02 -2.36 -21.71
CA GLY A 154 8.42 -1.15 -21.01
C GLY A 154 7.35 -0.07 -21.04
N CYS A 155 6.83 0.23 -22.22
CA CYS A 155 5.76 1.22 -22.38
C CYS A 155 4.48 0.80 -21.66
N THR A 156 4.08 -0.47 -21.75
CA THR A 156 2.88 -1.00 -21.08
C THR A 156 3.01 -0.94 -19.56
N ALA A 157 4.18 -1.33 -19.03
CA ALA A 157 4.47 -1.25 -17.61
C ALA A 157 4.44 0.20 -17.11
N GLN A 158 4.96 1.15 -17.90
CA GLN A 158 4.93 2.57 -17.55
C GLN A 158 3.50 3.10 -17.41
N VAL A 159 2.64 2.85 -18.41
CA VAL A 159 1.23 3.28 -18.38
C VAL A 159 0.47 2.66 -17.22
N TYR A 160 0.64 1.35 -17.01
CA TYR A 160 -0.01 0.65 -15.90
C TYR A 160 0.44 1.19 -14.53
N LEU A 161 1.74 1.36 -14.34
CA LEU A 161 2.30 1.89 -13.09
C LEU A 161 1.87 3.34 -12.86
N GLU A 162 1.81 4.17 -13.90
CA GLU A 162 1.33 5.56 -13.80
C GLU A 162 -0.12 5.60 -13.29
N TYR A 163 -1.01 4.79 -13.88
CA TYR A 163 -2.41 4.73 -13.47
C TYR A 163 -2.57 4.29 -12.01
N ILE A 164 -1.82 3.27 -11.59
CA ILE A 164 -1.88 2.72 -10.24
C ILE A 164 -1.26 3.66 -9.20
N GLN A 165 -0.12 4.27 -9.51
CA GLN A 165 0.56 5.23 -8.63
C GLN A 165 -0.30 6.45 -8.36
N ARG A 166 -0.99 6.97 -9.38
CA ARG A 166 -1.88 8.13 -9.23
C ARG A 166 -3.08 7.85 -8.33
N ASN A 167 -3.54 6.61 -8.30
CA ASN A 167 -4.68 6.18 -7.50
C ASN A 167 -4.25 5.45 -6.20
N LEU A 168 -2.99 5.60 -5.77
CA LEU A 168 -2.50 4.99 -4.54
C LEU A 168 -3.18 5.68 -3.33
N PRO A 169 -3.87 4.92 -2.45
CA PRO A 169 -4.56 5.50 -1.31
C PRO A 169 -3.59 6.03 -0.24
N GLU A 170 -4.08 6.93 0.59
CA GLU A 170 -3.32 7.49 1.71
C GLU A 170 -2.94 6.41 2.73
N GLY A 171 -1.76 6.56 3.35
CA GLY A 171 -1.26 5.61 4.34
C GLY A 171 -0.85 4.25 3.75
N VAL A 172 -0.76 4.15 2.43
CA VAL A 172 -0.27 2.98 1.70
C VAL A 172 1.00 3.35 0.94
N ALA A 173 2.01 2.49 1.05
CA ALA A 173 3.27 2.61 0.33
C ALA A 173 3.36 1.51 -0.72
N MET A 174 4.05 1.79 -1.82
CA MET A 174 4.22 0.84 -2.91
C MET A 174 5.69 0.65 -3.25
N GLU A 175 6.09 -0.61 -3.42
CA GLU A 175 7.41 -1.04 -3.86
C GLU A 175 7.25 -1.81 -5.18
N VAL A 176 8.03 -1.44 -6.19
CA VAL A 176 7.93 -2.03 -7.53
C VAL A 176 9.27 -2.65 -7.90
N THR A 177 9.30 -3.98 -8.04
CA THR A 177 10.47 -4.72 -8.48
C THR A 177 10.31 -5.12 -9.94
N LYS A 178 11.20 -4.65 -10.82
CA LYS A 178 11.18 -4.95 -12.26
C LYS A 178 12.30 -5.93 -12.60
N THR A 179 11.97 -7.05 -13.24
CA THR A 179 12.94 -8.03 -13.73
C THR A 179 13.08 -7.87 -15.24
N ALA A 180 14.12 -7.17 -15.70
CA ALA A 180 14.36 -6.91 -17.13
C ALA A 180 14.90 -8.16 -17.85
N MET A 181 14.46 -8.35 -19.10
CA MET A 181 15.05 -9.31 -20.03
C MET A 181 16.09 -8.59 -20.88
N GLU A 182 17.35 -8.94 -20.68
CA GLU A 182 18.47 -8.40 -21.46
C GLU A 182 19.08 -9.49 -22.32
N LYS A 183 19.66 -9.08 -23.46
CA LYS A 183 20.43 -9.99 -24.31
C LYS A 183 21.80 -10.22 -23.68
N VAL A 184 22.38 -11.38 -23.97
CA VAL A 184 23.76 -11.66 -23.58
C VAL A 184 24.67 -10.57 -24.18
N PRO A 185 25.51 -9.91 -23.38
CA PRO A 185 26.46 -8.90 -23.86
C PRO A 185 27.36 -9.43 -24.96
N ASP A 186 27.72 -8.56 -25.91
CA ASP A 186 28.44 -8.97 -27.12
C ASP A 186 29.79 -9.63 -26.83
N HIS A 187 30.52 -9.13 -25.83
CA HIS A 187 31.84 -9.63 -25.42
C HIS A 187 31.81 -11.03 -24.75
N ILE A 188 30.63 -11.55 -24.43
CA ILE A 188 30.47 -12.91 -23.89
C ILE A 188 30.15 -13.91 -25.01
N LYS A 189 29.66 -13.43 -26.16
CA LYS A 189 29.24 -14.31 -27.28
C LYS A 189 30.41 -15.03 -27.91
N GLU A 190 31.52 -14.31 -28.08
CA GLU A 190 32.75 -14.85 -28.66
C GLU A 190 33.87 -14.74 -27.62
N PRO A 191 34.56 -15.84 -27.31
CA PRO A 191 35.68 -15.79 -26.39
C PRO A 191 36.85 -15.05 -27.02
N MET A 192 37.54 -14.22 -26.22
CA MET A 192 38.68 -13.42 -26.69
C MET A 192 39.89 -14.24 -27.18
N TRP A 193 39.91 -15.55 -26.95
CA TRP A 193 41.03 -16.44 -27.31
C TRP A 193 40.85 -17.15 -28.66
N GLU A 194 39.76 -16.91 -29.38
CA GLU A 194 39.67 -17.30 -30.79
C GLU A 194 40.42 -16.26 -31.64
N GLU A 195 41.63 -16.62 -32.05
CA GLU A 195 42.47 -15.80 -32.92
C GLU A 195 41.70 -15.44 -34.20
N GLN A 196 41.62 -14.14 -34.50
CA GLN A 196 41.08 -13.66 -35.77
C GLN A 196 41.81 -14.37 -36.91
N PRO A 197 41.09 -14.89 -37.94
CA PRO A 197 41.75 -15.52 -39.07
C PRO A 197 42.75 -14.52 -39.66
N VAL A 198 44.03 -14.90 -39.64
CA VAL A 198 45.09 -14.17 -40.32
C VAL A 198 44.70 -14.19 -41.79
N ASP A 199 44.29 -13.04 -42.32
CA ASP A 199 44.15 -12.82 -43.76
C ASP A 199 45.55 -12.98 -44.36
N ASP A 200 45.91 -14.21 -44.75
CA ASP A 200 47.05 -14.51 -45.61
C ASP A 200 46.76 -13.90 -46.98
N LYS A 201 46.95 -12.58 -47.13
CA LYS A 201 47.05 -11.94 -48.44
C LYS A 201 48.39 -12.34 -49.04
N PRO A 202 48.43 -13.11 -50.14
CA PRO A 202 49.69 -13.36 -50.83
C PRO A 202 50.19 -12.02 -51.38
N SER A 203 51.26 -11.51 -50.79
CA SER A 203 52.04 -10.40 -51.33
C SER A 203 52.59 -10.81 -52.69
N GLN A 204 52.07 -10.18 -53.73
CA GLN A 204 52.52 -10.29 -55.11
C GLN A 204 53.80 -9.47 -55.35
#